data_AF-A0A496TI29-F1
#
_entry.id   AF-A0A496TI29-F1
#
_cell.length_a   1.000
_cell.length_b   1.000
_cell.length_c   1.000
_cell.angle_alpha   90.00
_cell.angle_beta   90.00
_cell.angle_gamma   90.00
#
_symmetry.space_group_name_H-M   'P 1'
#
loop_
_entity.id
_entity.type
_entity.pdbx_description
1 polymer ?
#
loop_
_entity_poly.entity_id
_entity_poly.type
_entity_poly.pdbx_seq_one_letter_code
_entity_poly.pdbx_strand_id
1 'polypeptide(L)'
;EHKSIFALESGSNLTVDEVKKYSTRHPRCGTSFLIMVMIISIIVFIFLGRPDSIQDRFVRLLFVPLIAGISYEFIKLSDKNKKNKIVKIFIAPGVWLQKITTKEPDEKQIEVALVALKSALGENMMNEENIVIEDKSNMSK
;
A
#
# COMPACT_ATOMS: atom_id res chain seq x y z
N GLU A 1 8.54 5.01 -3.17
CA GLU A 1 7.69 3.81 -3.31
C GLU A 1 6.45 4.05 -4.17
N HIS A 2 5.41 4.77 -3.71
CA HIS A 2 4.15 4.91 -4.46
C HIS A 2 4.33 5.36 -5.92
N LYS A 3 5.19 6.36 -6.16
CA LYS A 3 5.51 6.83 -7.52
C LYS A 3 6.20 5.76 -8.37
N SER A 4 7.17 5.03 -7.78
CA SER A 4 7.91 3.95 -8.45
C SER A 4 6.98 2.79 -8.84
N ILE A 5 6.05 2.43 -7.96
CA ILE A 5 5.01 1.42 -8.23
C ILE A 5 4.06 1.90 -9.33
N PHE A 6 3.65 3.17 -9.31
CA PHE A 6 2.82 3.72 -10.39
C PHE A 6 3.54 3.68 -11.76
N ALA A 7 4.82 4.01 -11.80
CA ALA A 7 5.63 3.94 -13.02
C ALA A 7 5.71 2.51 -13.56
N LEU A 8 5.98 1.53 -12.67
CA LEU A 8 5.97 0.11 -13.00
C LEU A 8 4.62 -0.35 -13.58
N GLU A 9 3.51 0.03 -12.94
CA GLU A 9 2.16 -0.38 -13.35
C GLU A 9 1.67 0.27 -14.63
N SER A 10 2.21 1.44 -14.94
CA SER A 10 1.96 2.14 -16.19
C SER A 10 2.85 1.65 -17.32
N GLY A 11 3.75 0.68 -17.06
CA GLY A 11 4.73 0.18 -18.03
C GLY A 11 5.75 1.23 -18.47
N SER A 12 5.96 2.27 -17.66
CA SER A 12 6.96 3.31 -17.95
C SER A 12 8.36 2.85 -17.59
N ASN A 13 9.36 3.48 -18.21
CA ASN A 13 10.75 3.26 -17.85
C ASN A 13 10.97 3.63 -16.37
N LEU A 14 11.65 2.76 -15.64
CA LEU A 14 11.97 2.93 -14.22
C LEU A 14 13.16 3.89 -14.02
N THR A 15 13.02 5.10 -14.55
CA THR A 15 13.99 6.20 -14.41
C THR A 15 13.47 7.27 -13.46
N VAL A 16 14.37 8.03 -12.85
CA VAL A 16 14.03 9.08 -11.89
C VAL A 16 13.07 10.11 -12.51
N ASP A 17 13.33 10.53 -13.75
CA ASP A 17 12.53 11.56 -14.44
C ASP A 17 11.11 11.11 -14.79
N GLU A 18 10.92 9.84 -15.15
CA GLU A 18 9.59 9.30 -15.39
C GLU A 18 8.83 9.12 -14.07
N VAL A 19 9.49 8.60 -13.03
CA VAL A 19 8.86 8.37 -11.72
C VAL A 19 8.35 9.67 -11.09
N LYS A 20 9.08 10.80 -11.25
CA LYS A 20 8.67 12.11 -10.71
C LYS A 20 7.27 12.54 -11.15
N LYS A 21 6.84 12.16 -12.36
CA LYS A 21 5.55 12.55 -12.96
C LYS A 21 4.34 11.91 -12.26
N TYR A 22 4.54 10.81 -11.54
CA TYR A 22 3.48 10.09 -10.86
C TYR A 22 3.10 10.72 -9.52
N SER A 23 1.88 10.45 -9.05
CA SER A 23 1.40 10.99 -7.77
C SER A 23 1.92 10.18 -6.58
N THR A 24 2.13 10.84 -5.45
CA THR A 24 2.38 10.19 -4.15
C THR A 24 1.17 9.43 -3.59
N ARG A 25 -0.01 9.56 -4.23
CA ARG A 25 -1.29 9.05 -3.72
C ARG A 25 -1.68 7.77 -4.45
N HIS A 26 -1.51 6.63 -3.80
CA HIS A 26 -1.77 5.33 -4.40
C HIS A 26 -3.00 4.65 -3.77
N PRO A 27 -4.04 4.26 -4.54
CA PRO A 27 -5.26 3.68 -4.00
C PRO A 27 -5.03 2.35 -3.27
N ARG A 28 -4.01 1.58 -3.69
CA ARG A 28 -3.60 0.29 -3.07
C ARG A 28 -2.55 0.40 -1.95
N CYS A 29 -2.32 1.59 -1.40
CA CYS A 29 -1.42 1.76 -0.27
C CYS A 29 -1.96 1.04 0.99
N GLY A 30 -1.07 0.53 1.85
CA GLY A 30 -1.42 -0.03 3.15
C GLY A 30 -2.24 0.94 4.03
N THR A 31 -1.99 2.25 3.93
CA THR A 31 -2.79 3.27 4.62
C THR A 31 -4.25 3.27 4.15
N SER A 32 -4.50 3.11 2.85
CA SER A 32 -5.87 2.94 2.34
C SER A 32 -6.49 1.64 2.83
N PHE A 33 -5.70 0.56 2.95
CA PHE A 33 -6.18 -0.71 3.50
C PHE A 33 -6.63 -0.60 4.95
N LEU A 34 -5.83 0.03 5.81
CA LEU A 34 -6.20 0.23 7.21
C LEU A 34 -7.47 1.07 7.36
N ILE A 35 -7.62 2.13 6.54
CA ILE A 35 -8.83 2.95 6.55
C ILE A 35 -10.06 2.15 6.10
N MET A 36 -9.93 1.31 5.07
CA MET A 36 -11.03 0.42 4.66
C MET A 36 -11.40 -0.60 5.74
N VAL A 37 -10.41 -1.23 6.37
CA VAL A 37 -10.62 -2.14 7.50
C VAL A 37 -11.37 -1.44 8.63
N MET A 38 -10.98 -0.21 8.97
CA MET A 38 -11.66 0.57 10.00
C MET A 38 -13.12 0.88 9.64
N ILE A 39 -13.39 1.33 8.42
CA ILE A 39 -14.77 1.63 7.95
C ILE A 39 -15.63 0.37 8.00
N ILE A 40 -15.12 -0.75 7.46
CA ILE A 40 -15.85 -2.02 7.45
C ILE A 40 -16.06 -2.54 8.87
N SER A 41 -15.06 -2.39 9.75
CA SER A 41 -15.17 -2.75 11.17
C SER A 41 -16.31 -1.98 11.84
N ILE A 42 -16.40 -0.67 11.62
CA ILE A 42 -17.48 0.16 12.18
C ILE A 42 -18.84 -0.36 11.70
N ILE A 43 -19.00 -0.59 10.39
CA ILE A 43 -20.26 -1.09 9.82
C ILE A 43 -20.63 -2.44 10.43
N VAL A 44 -19.70 -3.40 10.46
CA VAL A 44 -19.94 -4.74 11.01
C VAL A 44 -20.29 -4.66 12.49
N PHE A 45 -19.52 -3.91 13.29
CA PHE A 45 -19.75 -3.85 14.73
C PHE A 45 -20.98 -3.04 15.14
N ILE A 46 -21.49 -2.14 14.29
CA ILE A 46 -22.80 -1.51 14.49
C ILE A 46 -23.90 -2.58 14.50
N PHE A 47 -23.85 -3.55 13.58
CA PHE A 47 -24.84 -4.64 13.52
C PHE A 47 -24.67 -5.67 14.65
N LEU A 48 -23.46 -5.87 15.16
CA LEU A 48 -23.18 -6.79 16.27
C LEU A 48 -23.56 -6.23 17.65
N GLY A 49 -23.91 -4.95 17.78
CA GLY A 49 -24.33 -4.34 19.05
C GLY A 49 -23.20 -4.22 20.10
N ARG A 50 -23.55 -4.21 21.39
CA ARG A 50 -22.59 -4.22 22.51
C ARG A 50 -22.33 -5.66 22.96
N PRO A 51 -21.08 -6.05 23.27
CA PRO A 51 -20.79 -7.38 23.80
C PRO A 51 -21.14 -7.43 25.29
N ASP A 52 -22.11 -8.27 25.66
CA ASP A 52 -22.54 -8.45 27.05
C ASP A 52 -21.86 -9.67 27.70
N SER A 53 -21.40 -10.63 26.89
CA SER A 53 -20.77 -11.88 27.36
C SER A 53 -19.33 -12.05 26.86
N ILE A 54 -18.59 -12.98 27.48
CA ILE A 54 -17.27 -13.42 27.00
C ILE A 54 -17.38 -14.12 25.63
N GLN A 55 -18.49 -14.81 25.37
CA GLN A 55 -18.75 -15.48 24.10
C GLN A 55 -18.84 -14.47 22.95
N ASP A 56 -19.49 -13.32 23.17
CA ASP A 56 -19.57 -12.23 22.18
C ASP A 56 -18.19 -11.68 21.81
N ARG A 57 -17.23 -11.70 22.75
CA ARG A 57 -15.85 -11.27 22.49
C ARG A 57 -15.12 -12.26 21.59
N PHE A 58 -15.32 -13.57 21.78
CA PHE A 58 -14.77 -14.59 20.87
C PHE A 58 -15.37 -14.50 19.48
N VAL A 59 -16.67 -14.26 19.39
CA VAL A 59 -17.34 -14.01 18.10
C VAL A 59 -16.66 -12.84 17.38
N ARG A 60 -16.48 -11.70 18.04
CA ARG A 60 -15.78 -10.53 17.45
C ARG A 60 -14.37 -10.84 16.97
N LEU A 61 -13.63 -11.68 17.69
CA LEU A 61 -12.30 -12.10 17.28
C LEU A 61 -12.34 -12.90 15.96
N LEU A 62 -13.34 -13.76 15.78
CA LEU A 62 -13.56 -14.47 14.52
C LEU A 62 -13.96 -13.55 13.36
N PHE A 63 -14.56 -12.38 13.64
CA PHE A 63 -14.87 -11.39 12.61
C PHE A 63 -13.63 -10.63 12.09
N VAL A 64 -12.51 -10.63 12.81
CA VAL A 64 -11.27 -9.96 12.36
C VAL A 64 -10.78 -10.44 10.99
N PRO A 65 -10.56 -11.76 10.75
CA PRO A 65 -10.17 -12.25 9.44
C PRO A 65 -11.24 -12.00 8.36
N LEU A 66 -12.52 -12.06 8.73
CA LEU A 66 -13.62 -11.77 7.81
C LEU A 66 -13.59 -10.32 7.33
N ILE A 67 -13.45 -9.37 8.26
CA ILE A 67 -13.34 -7.95 7.96
C ILE A 67 -12.11 -7.67 7.08
N ALA A 68 -10.96 -8.29 7.42
CA ALA A 68 -9.75 -8.15 6.62
C ALA A 68 -9.93 -8.67 5.18
N GLY A 69 -10.58 -9.83 5.01
CA GLY A 69 -10.88 -10.40 3.71
C GLY A 69 -11.82 -9.52 2.87
N ILE A 70 -12.90 -9.02 3.48
CA ILE A 70 -13.83 -8.08 2.81
C ILE A 70 -13.07 -6.81 2.40
N SER A 71 -12.26 -6.26 3.29
CA SER A 71 -11.47 -5.04 3.02
C SER A 71 -10.49 -5.21 1.86
N TYR A 72 -9.83 -6.37 1.80
CA TYR A 72 -8.91 -6.71 0.72
C TYR A 72 -9.64 -6.78 -0.64
N GLU A 73 -10.77 -7.49 -0.70
CA GLU A 73 -11.55 -7.60 -1.94
C GLU A 73 -12.11 -6.25 -2.39
N PHE A 74 -12.53 -5.38 -1.47
CA PHE A 74 -12.93 -4.01 -1.82
C PHE A 74 -11.79 -3.20 -2.46
N ILE A 75 -10.57 -3.28 -1.94
CA ILE A 75 -9.41 -2.55 -2.49
C ILE A 75 -8.94 -3.15 -3.82
N LYS A 76 -9.01 -4.47 -3.95
CA LYS A 76 -8.74 -5.15 -5.20
C LYS A 76 -9.76 -4.78 -6.28
N LEU A 77 -11.05 -4.73 -5.93
CA LEU A 77 -12.11 -4.26 -6.83
C LEU A 77 -11.94 -2.79 -7.20
N SER A 78 -11.45 -2.00 -6.24
CA SER A 78 -11.15 -0.58 -6.41
C SER A 78 -10.14 -0.29 -7.51
N ASP A 79 -9.14 -1.16 -7.65
CA ASP A 79 -8.14 -1.04 -8.70
C ASP A 79 -8.68 -1.43 -10.07
N LYS A 80 -9.55 -2.45 -10.14
CA LYS A 80 -10.22 -2.87 -11.39
C LYS A 80 -11.24 -1.85 -11.87
N ASN A 81 -11.95 -1.21 -10.94
CA ASN A 81 -13.08 -0.33 -11.22
C ASN A 81 -12.78 1.14 -10.96
N LYS A 82 -11.57 1.62 -11.28
CA LYS A 82 -11.13 3.04 -11.11
C LYS A 82 -12.12 4.07 -11.69
N LYS A 83 -12.90 3.69 -12.72
CA LYS A 83 -13.89 4.55 -13.38
C LYS A 83 -15.23 4.62 -12.66
N ASN A 84 -15.53 3.70 -11.74
CA ASN A 84 -16.81 3.68 -11.03
C ASN A 84 -16.83 4.71 -9.90
N LYS A 85 -17.79 5.65 -9.95
CA LYS A 85 -17.93 6.75 -8.98
C LYS A 85 -18.17 6.24 -7.55
N ILE A 86 -18.93 5.16 -7.39
CA ILE A 86 -19.25 4.58 -6.08
C ILE A 86 -17.96 4.10 -5.41
N VAL A 87 -17.17 3.33 -6.15
CA VAL A 87 -15.89 2.77 -5.71
C VAL A 87 -14.91 3.89 -5.32
N LYS A 88 -14.87 4.97 -6.12
CA LYS A 88 -14.03 6.14 -5.82
C LYS A 88 -14.39 6.83 -4.50
N ILE A 89 -15.67 6.89 -4.13
CA ILE A 89 -16.13 7.48 -2.86
C ILE A 89 -15.63 6.67 -1.66
N PHE A 90 -15.67 5.34 -1.74
CA PHE A 90 -15.21 4.47 -0.65
C PHE A 90 -13.70 4.57 -0.41
N ILE A 91 -12.89 4.72 -1.46
CA ILE A 91 -11.41 4.82 -1.36
C ILE A 91 -10.95 6.25 -1.03
N ALA A 92 -11.76 7.25 -1.37
CA ALA A 92 -11.46 8.67 -1.16
C ALA A 92 -10.91 8.99 0.24
N PRO A 93 -11.47 8.50 1.37
CA PRO A 93 -10.91 8.78 2.70
C PRO A 93 -9.47 8.27 2.86
N GLY A 94 -9.13 7.09 2.34
CA GLY A 94 -7.77 6.55 2.41
C GLY A 94 -6.78 7.38 1.58
N VAL A 95 -7.18 7.80 0.39
CA VAL A 95 -6.36 8.67 -0.48
C VAL A 95 -6.26 10.09 0.07
N TRP A 96 -7.28 10.58 0.76
CA TRP A 96 -7.25 11.87 1.43
C TRP A 96 -6.27 11.87 2.61
N LEU A 97 -6.23 10.78 3.38
CA LEU A 97 -5.24 10.63 4.45
C LEU A 97 -3.81 10.70 3.88
N GLN A 98 -3.56 10.03 2.75
CA GLN A 98 -2.28 10.14 2.05
C GLN A 98 -1.96 11.57 1.60
N LYS A 99 -2.95 12.38 1.24
CA LYS A 99 -2.74 13.81 0.93
C LYS A 99 -2.16 14.58 2.12
N ILE A 100 -2.46 14.15 3.35
CA ILE A 100 -1.98 14.79 4.58
C ILE A 100 -0.63 14.20 5.00
N THR A 101 -0.41 12.90 4.79
CA THR A 101 0.76 12.18 5.31
C THR A 101 1.92 12.03 4.32
N THR A 102 1.71 12.31 3.03
CA THR A 102 2.76 12.18 2.01
C THR A 102 3.36 13.54 1.64
N LYS A 103 4.66 13.53 1.34
CA LYS A 103 5.42 14.66 0.79
C LYS A 103 6.04 14.24 -0.54
N GLU A 104 6.30 15.22 -1.40
CA GLU A 104 7.09 15.00 -2.62
C GLU A 104 8.52 14.57 -2.25
N PRO A 105 9.00 13.41 -2.75
CA PRO A 105 10.33 12.90 -2.46
C PRO A 105 11.40 13.65 -3.26
N ASP A 106 12.63 13.66 -2.75
CA ASP A 106 13.80 14.12 -3.50
C ASP A 106 14.30 13.06 -4.50
N GLU A 107 15.25 13.42 -5.36
CA GLU A 107 15.79 12.52 -6.40
C GLU A 107 16.48 11.29 -5.80
N LYS A 108 17.24 11.46 -4.72
CA LYS A 108 17.95 10.36 -4.05
C LYS A 108 16.97 9.35 -3.46
N GLN A 109 15.86 9.83 -2.88
CA GLN A 109 14.78 8.98 -2.38
C GLN A 109 14.10 8.20 -3.50
N ILE A 110 13.97 8.80 -4.69
CA ILE A 110 13.44 8.11 -5.87
C ILE A 110 14.41 7.03 -6.34
N GLU A 111 15.71 7.31 -6.40
CA GLU A 111 16.75 6.32 -6.74
C GLU A 111 16.73 5.13 -5.78
N VAL A 112 16.75 5.37 -4.48
CA VAL A 112 16.67 4.30 -3.47
C VAL A 112 15.38 3.48 -3.64
N ALA A 113 14.25 4.15 -3.90
CA ALA A 113 12.99 3.46 -4.13
C ALA A 113 12.97 2.62 -5.42
N LEU A 114 13.65 3.09 -6.48
CA LEU A 114 13.81 2.35 -7.74
C LEU A 114 14.70 1.13 -7.56
N VAL A 115 15.83 1.28 -6.88
CA VAL A 115 16.75 0.18 -6.55
C VAL A 115 16.03 -0.87 -5.71
N ALA A 116 15.34 -0.46 -4.64
CA ALA A 116 14.57 -1.35 -3.78
C ALA A 116 13.47 -2.09 -4.56
N LEU A 117 12.78 -1.39 -5.46
CA LEU A 117 11.72 -1.97 -6.29
C LEU A 117 12.27 -3.02 -7.26
N LYS A 118 13.29 -2.67 -8.04
CA LYS A 118 13.90 -3.59 -9.00
C LYS A 118 14.53 -4.80 -8.29
N SER A 119 15.14 -4.60 -7.12
CA SER A 119 15.65 -5.71 -6.29
C SER A 119 14.53 -6.63 -5.82
N ALA A 120 13.38 -6.08 -5.41
CA ALA A 120 12.19 -6.86 -5.04
C ALA A 120 11.57 -7.62 -6.23
N LEU A 121 11.78 -7.13 -7.46
CA LEU A 121 11.41 -7.82 -8.71
C LEU A 121 12.42 -8.91 -9.10
N GLY A 122 13.53 -9.06 -8.39
CA GLY A 122 14.56 -10.06 -8.65
C GLY A 122 15.62 -9.63 -9.68
N GLU A 123 15.71 -8.33 -9.99
CA GLU A 123 16.77 -7.82 -10.87
C GLU A 123 18.13 -7.84 -10.14
N ASN A 124 19.18 -8.26 -10.85
CA ASN A 124 20.54 -8.32 -10.33
C ASN A 124 21.16 -6.92 -10.26
N MET A 125 21.26 -6.38 -9.04
CA MET A 125 21.82 -5.05 -8.75
C MET A 125 23.36 -4.99 -8.71
N MET A 126 24.04 -6.11 -8.95
CA MET A 126 25.50 -6.23 -8.80
C MET A 126 26.32 -5.30 -9.71
N ASN A 127 25.73 -4.80 -10.79
CA ASN A 127 26.42 -4.00 -11.81
C ASN A 127 25.95 -2.54 -11.88
N GLU A 128 25.08 -2.07 -10.98
CA GLU A 128 24.72 -0.64 -10.97
C GLU A 128 25.82 0.17 -10.26
N GLU A 129 26.42 1.12 -10.97
CA GLU A 129 27.57 1.95 -10.53
C GLU A 129 27.34 2.69 -9.20
N ASN A 130 26.08 2.91 -8.82
CA ASN A 130 25.71 3.67 -7.62
C ASN A 130 25.29 2.77 -6.43
N ILE A 131 25.43 1.44 -6.54
CA ILE A 131 25.04 0.50 -5.49
C ILE A 131 26.28 -0.21 -4.93
N VAL A 132 26.61 0.09 -3.67
CA VAL A 132 27.58 -0.70 -2.91
C VAL A 132 26.82 -1.79 -2.17
N ILE A 133 26.97 -3.04 -2.62
CA ILE A 133 26.44 -4.20 -1.91
C ILE A 133 27.48 -4.63 -0.87
N GLU A 134 27.21 -4.34 0.41
CA GLU A 134 28.03 -4.89 1.50
C GLU A 134 27.78 -6.40 1.61
N ASP A 135 28.79 -7.17 1.19
CA ASP A 135 28.75 -8.62 1.25
C ASP A 135 28.87 -9.08 2.72
N LYS A 136 27.79 -9.62 3.27
CA LYS A 136 27.72 -10.06 4.68
C LYS A 136 28.69 -11.21 5.02
N SER A 137 29.36 -11.79 4.01
CA SER A 137 30.45 -12.75 4.18
C SER A 137 31.67 -12.16 4.91
N ASN A 138 31.85 -10.84 4.90
CA ASN A 138 32.96 -10.15 5.57
C ASN A 138 32.64 -9.62 6.99
N MET A 139 31.41 -9.78 7.48
CA MET A 139 30.98 -9.25 8.80
C MET A 139 31.13 -10.27 9.95
N SER A 140 31.76 -11.41 9.69
CA SER A 140 32.00 -12.50 10.67
C SER A 140 33.47 -12.60 11.13
N LYS A 141 34.25 -11.51 11.09
CA LYS A 141 35.58 -11.45 11.71
C LYS A 141 35.65 -10.37 12.77
#